data_AF-A0A9E3CNH8-F1
#
_entry.id   AF-A0A9E3CNH8-F1
#
_cell.length_a   1.000
_cell.length_b   1.000
_cell.length_c   1.000
_cell.angle_alpha   90.00
_cell.angle_beta   90.00
_cell.angle_gamma   90.00
#
_symmetry.space_group_name_H-M   'P 1'
#
loop_
_entity.id
_entity.type
_entity.pdbx_description
1 polymer ?
#
loop_
_entity_poly.entity_id
_entity_poly.type
_entity_poly.pdbx_seq_one_letter_code
_entity_poly.pdbx_strand_id
1 'polypeptide(L)' 'MISAVFIRRPRLAVVIAIVTTLAGLIAMTRIPVAQFPDIVPPRVQVTASYPGASAAVIEAAIAQPLEAQVVGVDK' A
#
# COMPACT_ATOMS: atom_id res chain seq x y z
N MET A 1 -27.97 26.94 16.25
CA MET A 1 -27.00 27.58 15.33
C MET A 1 -25.58 27.38 15.88
N ILE A 2 -24.78 26.50 15.27
CA ILE A 2 -23.41 26.18 15.74
C ILE A 2 -22.47 27.39 15.58
N SER A 3 -22.66 28.20 14.53
CA SER A 3 -21.90 29.42 14.24
C SER A 3 -21.92 30.47 15.36
N ALA A 4 -23.02 30.59 16.10
CA ALA A 4 -23.14 31.58 17.19
C ALA A 4 -22.12 31.35 18.33
N VAL A 5 -21.72 30.09 18.56
CA VAL A 5 -20.72 29.74 19.60
C VAL A 5 -19.33 30.23 19.20
N PHE A 6 -18.96 30.07 17.93
CA PHE A 6 -17.67 30.51 17.39
C PHE A 6 -17.57 32.05 17.31
N ILE A 7 -18.67 32.73 16.97
CA ILE A 7 -18.74 34.20 16.93
C ILE A 7 -18.62 34.78 18.35
N ARG A 8 -19.31 34.21 19.33
CA ARG A 8 -19.30 34.70 20.72
C ARG A 8 -18.00 34.37 21.48
N ARG A 9 -17.25 33.36 21.04
CA ARG A 9 -15.97 32.94 21.63
C ARG A 9 -14.85 32.92 20.58
N PRO A 10 -14.37 34.09 20.13
CA PRO A 10 -13.40 34.18 19.02
C PRO A 10 -12.07 33.48 19.32
N ARG A 11 -11.63 33.46 20.58
CA ARG A 11 -10.41 32.74 20.99
C ARG A 11 -10.49 31.24 20.72
N LEU A 12 -11.67 30.63 20.96
CA LEU A 12 -11.88 29.20 20.71
C LEU A 12 -11.81 28.88 19.22
N ALA A 13 -12.40 29.73 18.38
CA ALA A 13 -12.33 29.58 16.93
C ALA A 13 -10.88 29.63 16.42
N VAL A 14 -10.08 30.58 16.91
CA VAL A 14 -8.67 30.74 16.53
C VAL A 14 -7.83 29.53 16.97
N VAL A 15 -8.03 29.03 18.19
CA VAL A 15 -7.29 27.85 18.67
C VAL A 15 -7.60 26.62 17.82
N ILE A 16 -8.86 26.37 17.47
CA ILE A 16 -9.23 25.23 16.62
C ILE A 16 -8.61 25.36 15.21
N ALA A 17 -8.61 26.57 14.65
CA ALA A 17 -7.95 26.83 13.37
C ALA A 17 -6.45 26.50 13.44
N ILE A 18 -5.76 26.98 14.47
CA ILE A 18 -4.32 26.73 14.68
C ILE A 18 -4.02 25.24 14.87
N VAL A 19 -4.82 24.53 15.68
CA VAL A 19 -4.64 23.09 15.89
C VAL A 19 -4.81 22.32 14.58
N THR A 20 -5.80 22.69 13.77
CA THR A 20 -6.09 22.01 12.51
C THR A 20 -4.99 22.27 11.47
N THR A 21 -4.50 23.51 11.36
CA THR A 21 -3.40 23.83 10.44
C THR A 21 -2.09 23.17 10.85
N LEU A 22 -1.79 23.11 12.14
CA LEU A 22 -0.59 22.45 12.65
C LEU A 22 -0.65 20.93 12.46
N ALA A 23 -1.81 20.31 12.71
CA ALA A 23 -2.02 18.89 12.44
C ALA A 23 -1.86 18.56 10.95
N GLY A 24 -2.39 19.41 10.06
CA GLY A 24 -2.21 19.28 8.61
C GLY A 24 -0.76 19.39 8.18
N LEU A 25 0.00 20.33 8.75
CA LEU A 25 1.42 20.52 8.45
C LEU A 25 2.26 19.32 8.87
N ILE A 26 1.97 18.74 10.04
CA ILE A 26 2.63 17.51 10.50
C ILE A 26 2.28 16.33 9.59
N ALA A 27 1.00 16.17 9.22
CA ALA A 27 0.55 15.11 8.33
C ALA A 27 1.24 15.19 6.95
N MET A 28 1.42 16.41 6.41
CA MET A 28 2.08 16.61 5.12
C MET A 28 3.52 16.08 5.11
N THR A 29 4.24 16.17 6.22
CA THR A 29 5.61 15.61 6.33
C THR A 29 5.65 14.09 6.51
N ARG A 30 4.52 13.47 6.87
CA ARG A 30 4.40 12.04 7.16
C ARG A 30 3.82 11.24 5.99
N ILE A 31 3.13 11.89 5.05
CA ILE A 31 2.51 11.22 3.90
C ILE A 31 3.57 10.92 2.84
N PRO A 32 3.71 9.65 2.40
CA PRO A 32 4.62 9.31 1.31
C PRO A 32 4.14 9.92 0.00
N VAL A 33 5.08 10.50 -0.76
CA VAL A 33 4.80 11.08 -2.07
C VAL A 33 5.10 10.03 -3.14
N ALA A 34 4.06 9.58 -3.85
CA ALA A 34 4.18 8.68 -5.00
C ALA A 34 3.70 9.39 -6.28
N GLN A 35 4.40 9.18 -7.41
CA GLN A 35 4.03 9.78 -8.71
C GLN A 35 2.80 9.12 -9.32
N PHE A 36 2.63 7.82 -9.07
CA PHE A 36 1.49 7.03 -9.47
C PHE A 36 1.04 6.19 -8.29
N PRO A 37 -0.27 5.88 -8.18
CA PRO A 37 -0.73 4.86 -7.23
C PRO A 37 -0.14 3.50 -7.61
N ASP A 38 -0.03 2.59 -6.62
CA ASP A 38 0.37 1.19 -6.85
C ASP A 38 -0.74 0.44 -7.61
N ILE A 39 -0.75 0.63 -8.93
CA ILE A 39 -1.66 -0.03 -9.88
C ILE A 39 -1.07 -1.32 -10.45
N VAL A 40 0.19 -1.61 -10.14
CA VAL A 40 0.88 -2.79 -10.62
C VAL A 40 0.51 -3.96 -9.70
N PRO A 41 0.00 -5.08 -10.23
CA PRO A 41 -0.21 -6.27 -9.43
C PRO A 41 1.10 -6.69 -8.75
N PRO A 42 1.08 -7.08 -7.46
CA PRO A 42 2.27 -7.62 -6.82
C PRO A 42 2.70 -8.88 -7.56
N ARG A 43 3.97 -8.92 -8.00
CA ARG A 43 4.52 -10.08 -8.71
C ARG A 43 5.41 -10.85 -7.76
N VAL A 44 5.13 -12.13 -7.60
CA VAL A 44 6.02 -13.08 -6.91
C VAL A 44 6.82 -13.81 -7.97
N GLN A 45 8.14 -13.74 -7.89
CA GLN A 45 9.04 -14.45 -8.79
C GLN A 45 9.65 -15.65 -8.07
N VAL A 46 9.47 -16.84 -8.63
CA VAL A 46 10.06 -18.08 -8.12
C VAL A 46 11.10 -18.57 -9.12
N THR A 47 12.32 -18.78 -8.66
CA THR A 47 13.43 -19.31 -9.47
C THR A 47 13.82 -20.69 -8.99
N ALA A 48 13.94 -21.64 -9.93
CA ALA A 48 14.43 -22.98 -9.68
C ALA A 48 15.51 -23.31 -10.70
N SER A 49 16.52 -24.08 -10.28
CA SER A 49 17.64 -24.48 -11.14
C SER A 49 17.75 -26.00 -11.11
N TYR A 50 17.72 -26.63 -12.29
CA TYR A 50 17.95 -28.06 -12.46
C TYR A 50 18.89 -28.31 -13.65
N PRO A 51 20.22 -28.21 -13.42
CA PRO A 51 21.21 -28.31 -14.48
C PRO A 51 21.28 -29.73 -15.06
N GLY A 52 21.40 -29.84 -16.38
CA GLY A 52 21.51 -31.13 -17.09
C GLY A 52 20.18 -31.74 -17.53
N ALA A 53 19.04 -31.13 -17.21
CA ALA A 53 17.73 -31.54 -17.70
C ALA A 53 17.31 -30.76 -18.96
N SER A 54 16.55 -31.41 -19.85
CA SER A 54 15.92 -30.74 -20.99
C SER A 54 14.75 -29.87 -20.51
N ALA A 55 14.39 -28.86 -21.31
CA ALA A 55 13.30 -27.93 -20.96
C ALA A 55 11.98 -28.66 -20.63
N ALA A 56 11.65 -29.72 -21.38
CA ALA A 56 10.45 -30.53 -21.14
C ALA A 56 10.46 -31.25 -19.79
N VAL A 57 11.63 -31.69 -19.31
CA VAL A 57 11.76 -32.35 -18.01
C VAL A 57 11.62 -31.34 -16.87
N ILE A 58 12.18 -30.14 -17.02
CA ILE A 58 12.07 -29.07 -16.02
C ILE A 58 10.62 -28.62 -15.86
N GLU A 59 9.88 -28.50 -16.97
CA GLU A 59 8.46 -28.12 -16.95
C GLU A 59 7.61 -29.16 -16.19
N ALA A 60 7.74 -30.44 -16.55
CA ALA A 60 6.94 -31.51 -15.94
C ALA A 60 7.31 -31.81 -14.49
N ALA A 61 8.61 -31.77 -14.15
CA ALA A 61 9.09 -32.17 -12.82
C ALA A 61 9.10 -31.03 -11.80
N ILE A 62 9.21 -29.77 -12.23
CA ILE A 62 9.39 -28.62 -11.35
C ILE A 62 8.29 -27.59 -11.54
N ALA A 63 8.04 -27.13 -12.76
CA ALA A 63 7.06 -26.05 -12.98
C ALA A 63 5.63 -26.48 -12.62
N GLN A 64 5.18 -27.63 -13.13
CA GLN A 64 3.83 -28.15 -12.88
C GLN A 64 3.50 -28.37 -11.38
N PRO A 65 4.32 -29.07 -10.58
CA PRO A 65 4.02 -29.23 -9.16
C PRO A 65 4.12 -27.90 -8.40
N LEU A 66 5.02 -26.99 -8.81
CA LEU A 66 5.16 -25.68 -8.18
C LEU A 66 3.93 -24.80 -8.42
N GLU A 67 3.40 -24.76 -9.64
CA GLU A 67 2.15 -24.05 -9.96
C GLU A 67 0.97 -24.62 -9.17
N ALA A 68 0.85 -25.95 -9.07
CA ALA A 68 -0.23 -26.59 -8.33
C ALA A 68 -0.22 -26.24 -6.82
N GLN A 69 0.96 -26.02 -6.23
CA GLN A 69 1.09 -25.60 -4.83
C GLN A 69 0.91 -24.08 -4.63
N VAL A 70 1.19 -23.27 -5.66
CA VAL A 70 1.03 -21.80 -5.62
C VAL A 70 -0.40 -21.37 -5.94
N VAL A 71 -1.17 -22.17 -6.70
CA VAL A 71 -2.59 -21.94 -6.92
C VAL A 71 -3.34 -22.11 -5.60
N GLY A 72 -3.76 -21.01 -4.97
CA GLY A 72 -4.55 -21.00 -3.74
C GLY A 72 -4.00 -20.14 -2.59
N VAL A 73 -2.92 -19.39 -2.81
CA VAL A 73 -2.27 -18.56 -1.77
C VAL A 73 -3.09 -17.30 -1.39
N ASP A 74 -4.14 -16.97 -2.15
CA ASP A 74 -5.07 -15.87 -1.83
C ASP A 74 -6.35 -16.39 -1.12
N LYS A 75 -6.32 -16.43 0.22
CA LYS A 75 -7.50 -16.28 1.09
C LYS A 75 -7.18 -15.32 2.23
#